data_AF-A0A2V2S8F2-F1
#
_entry.id   AF-A0A2V2S8F2-F1
#
_cell.length_a   1.000
_cell.length_b   1.000
_cell.length_c   1.000
_cell.angle_alpha   90.00
_cell.angle_beta   90.00
_cell.angle_gamma   90.00
#
_symmetry.space_group_name_H-M   'P 1'
#
loop_
_entity.id
_entity.type
_entity.pdbx_description
1 polymer ?
#
loop_
_entity_poly.entity_id
_entity_poly.type
_entity_poly.pdbx_seq_one_letter_code
_entity_poly.pdbx_strand_id
1 'polypeptide(L)'
;MLLFPTAAFAKRAAPHPVPPVIWHGIEYRAPLDHMGHVQAFDQASGRLLWDSTVYHVLIVPWCEEDVQWVFVSSMQIQDGKLLVRNEKGESFELDLKTGRVAGQIPWFALAIGALVAVVAFIVWIRKGQRIETPSA
;
A
#
# COMPACT_ATOMS: atom_id res chain seq x y z
N MET A 1 -13.68 -9.35 -49.48
CA MET A 1 -12.95 -8.38 -48.64
C MET A 1 -13.65 -8.39 -47.28
N LEU A 2 -13.06 -9.03 -46.26
CA LEU A 2 -13.65 -9.09 -44.91
C LEU A 2 -13.22 -7.84 -44.12
N LEU A 3 -14.19 -7.05 -43.66
CA LEU A 3 -13.95 -6.01 -42.65
C LEU A 3 -13.92 -6.67 -41.27
N PHE A 4 -12.80 -6.56 -40.58
CA PHE A 4 -12.75 -6.84 -39.14
C PHE A 4 -13.19 -5.57 -38.39
N PRO A 5 -14.18 -5.65 -37.48
CA PRO A 5 -14.54 -4.51 -36.66
C PRO A 5 -13.36 -4.15 -35.76
N THR A 6 -12.89 -2.91 -35.84
CA THR A 6 -11.98 -2.33 -34.87
C THR A 6 -12.74 -2.18 -33.55
N ALA A 7 -12.30 -2.93 -32.53
CA ALA A 7 -12.79 -2.72 -31.17
C ALA A 7 -12.36 -1.32 -30.72
N ALA A 8 -13.32 -0.40 -30.61
CA ALA A 8 -13.09 0.89 -29.99
C ALA A 8 -13.07 0.69 -28.47
N PHE A 9 -11.90 0.85 -27.86
CA PHE A 9 -11.79 0.88 -26.40
C PHE A 9 -12.45 2.17 -25.90
N ALA A 10 -13.53 2.03 -25.12
CA ALA A 10 -14.18 3.16 -24.49
C ALA A 10 -13.23 3.80 -23.47
N LYS A 11 -13.10 5.12 -23.53
CA LYS A 11 -12.33 5.90 -22.57
C LYS A 11 -12.86 5.66 -21.16
N ARG A 12 -11.95 5.46 -20.20
CA ARG A 12 -12.32 5.24 -18.80
C ARG A 12 -13.09 6.45 -18.24
N ALA A 13 -14.11 6.19 -17.43
CA ALA A 13 -14.77 7.22 -16.63
C ALA A 13 -13.83 7.76 -15.55
N ALA A 14 -13.95 9.04 -15.22
CA ALA A 14 -13.22 9.63 -14.10
C ALA A 14 -13.56 8.90 -12.79
N PRO A 15 -12.61 8.79 -11.85
CA PRO A 15 -12.88 8.17 -10.56
C PRO A 15 -13.98 8.94 -9.82
N HIS A 16 -14.86 8.22 -9.15
CA HIS A 16 -15.90 8.83 -8.34
C HIS A 16 -15.28 9.40 -7.05
N PRO A 17 -15.55 10.67 -6.70
CA PRO A 17 -15.14 11.21 -5.42
C PRO A 17 -15.73 10.41 -4.26
N VAL A 18 -14.90 10.00 -3.31
CA VAL A 18 -15.34 9.31 -2.10
C VAL A 18 -15.57 10.35 -0.99
N PRO A 19 -16.78 10.40 -0.40
CA PRO A 19 -17.04 11.29 0.73
C PRO A 19 -16.07 11.04 1.89
N PRO A 20 -15.60 12.08 2.59
CA PRO A 20 -14.80 11.90 3.79
C PRO A 20 -15.58 11.16 4.88
N VAL A 21 -14.87 10.35 5.65
CA VAL A 21 -15.41 9.70 6.84
C VAL A 21 -14.98 10.50 8.06
N ILE A 22 -15.91 10.87 8.94
CA ILE A 22 -15.61 11.64 10.15
C ILE A 22 -15.81 10.75 11.37
N TRP A 23 -14.80 10.68 12.24
CA TRP A 23 -14.88 9.93 13.49
C TRP A 23 -14.04 10.59 14.58
N HIS A 24 -14.67 10.91 15.71
CA HIS A 24 -14.02 11.54 16.87
C HIS A 24 -13.16 12.77 16.55
N GLY A 25 -13.64 13.66 15.67
CA GLY A 25 -12.91 14.88 15.29
C GLY A 25 -11.74 14.63 14.33
N ILE A 26 -11.63 13.44 13.76
CA ILE A 26 -10.69 13.12 12.69
C ILE A 26 -11.47 12.92 11.39
N GLU A 27 -11.02 13.54 10.32
CA GLU A 27 -11.56 13.41 8.98
C GLU A 27 -10.63 12.55 8.13
N TYR A 28 -11.16 11.44 7.60
CA TYR A 28 -10.45 10.53 6.71
C TYR A 28 -10.85 10.80 5.25
N ARG A 29 -9.86 11.00 4.39
CA ARG A 29 -10.04 11.35 2.97
C ARG A 29 -9.31 10.37 2.07
N ALA A 30 -9.91 10.09 0.92
CA ALA A 30 -9.23 9.41 -0.18
C ALA A 30 -8.88 10.44 -1.27
N PRO A 31 -7.59 10.81 -1.42
CA PRO A 31 -7.15 11.70 -2.49
C PRO A 31 -7.46 11.13 -3.89
N LEU A 32 -7.70 12.03 -4.85
CA LEU A 32 -7.91 11.68 -6.27
C LEU A 32 -6.71 12.00 -7.16
N ASP A 33 -5.73 12.75 -6.65
CA ASP A 33 -4.50 13.11 -7.34
C ASP A 33 -3.46 11.98 -7.35
N HIS A 34 -3.60 11.01 -6.43
CA HIS A 34 -2.79 9.81 -6.41
C HIS A 34 -3.59 8.62 -5.85
N MET A 35 -3.39 7.45 -6.46
CA MET A 35 -4.15 6.24 -6.17
C MET A 35 -3.71 5.58 -4.88
N GLY A 36 -4.61 4.79 -4.28
CA GLY A 36 -4.25 3.85 -3.22
C GLY A 36 -3.82 4.50 -1.92
N HIS A 37 -4.13 5.77 -1.70
CA HIS A 37 -3.82 6.47 -0.46
C HIS A 37 -5.07 6.82 0.33
N VAL A 38 -4.88 6.97 1.64
CA VAL A 38 -5.85 7.56 2.56
C VAL A 38 -5.09 8.50 3.49
N GLN A 39 -5.72 9.62 3.80
CA GLN A 39 -5.19 10.65 4.68
C GLN A 39 -6.13 10.87 5.86
N ALA A 40 -5.57 11.16 7.02
CA ALA A 40 -6.32 11.60 8.19
C ALA A 40 -5.95 13.03 8.55
N PHE A 41 -6.96 13.84 8.83
CA PHE A 41 -6.82 15.23 9.24
C PHE A 41 -7.49 15.44 10.58
N ASP A 42 -6.87 16.25 11.44
CA ASP A 42 -7.56 16.83 12.59
C ASP A 42 -8.63 17.80 12.06
N GLN A 43 -9.90 17.56 12.40
CA GLN A 43 -11.03 18.29 11.84
C GLN A 43 -11.05 19.76 12.28
N ALA A 44 -10.58 20.05 13.50
CA ALA A 44 -10.62 21.40 14.05
C ALA A 44 -9.54 22.31 13.46
N SER A 45 -8.32 21.78 13.30
CA SER A 45 -7.17 22.54 12.82
C SER A 45 -6.86 22.36 11.34
N GLY A 46 -7.43 21.32 10.70
CA GLY A 46 -7.08 20.93 9.32
C GLY A 46 -5.67 20.32 9.20
N ARG A 47 -5.02 19.98 10.31
CA ARG A 47 -3.66 19.43 10.30
C ARG A 47 -3.68 17.97 9.82
N LEU A 48 -2.82 17.65 8.85
CA LEU A 48 -2.56 16.26 8.47
C LEU A 48 -1.96 15.49 9.66
N LEU A 49 -2.62 14.40 10.05
CA LEU A 49 -2.20 13.50 11.11
C LEU A 49 -1.35 12.35 10.56
N TRP A 50 -1.78 11.77 9.45
CA TRP A 50 -1.04 10.75 8.71
C TRP A 50 -1.52 10.66 7.25
N ASP A 51 -0.64 10.15 6.40
CA ASP A 51 -0.88 9.79 5.01
C ASP A 51 -0.36 8.36 4.82
N SER A 52 -1.19 7.46 4.29
CA SER A 52 -0.86 6.04 4.20
C SER A 52 -1.21 5.47 2.84
N THR A 53 -0.23 4.81 2.22
CA THR A 53 -0.45 3.95 1.06
C THR A 53 -1.15 2.66 1.51
N VAL A 54 -2.41 2.52 1.12
CA VAL A 54 -3.27 1.38 1.40
C VAL A 54 -2.96 0.19 0.49
N TYR A 55 -2.71 0.47 -0.78
CA TYR A 55 -2.33 -0.52 -1.79
C TYR A 55 -1.51 0.13 -2.91
N HIS A 56 -0.77 -0.71 -3.63
CA HIS A 56 0.02 -0.29 -4.78
C HIS A 56 -0.66 -0.73 -6.07
N VAL A 57 -0.70 0.16 -7.06
CA VAL A 57 -1.09 -0.17 -8.43
C VAL A 57 0.19 -0.32 -9.24
N LEU A 58 0.45 -1.53 -9.73
CA LEU A 58 1.59 -1.76 -10.63
C LEU A 58 1.22 -1.26 -12.02
N ILE A 59 1.93 -0.22 -12.46
CA ILE A 59 1.76 0.38 -13.78
C ILE A 59 2.74 -0.26 -14.75
N VAL A 60 2.21 -0.76 -15.86
CA VAL A 60 2.97 -1.28 -16.98
C VAL A 60 3.35 -0.11 -17.90
N PRO A 61 4.66 0.19 -18.10
CA PRO A 61 5.09 1.40 -18.81
C PRO A 61 4.71 1.46 -20.29
N TRP A 62 4.42 0.31 -20.92
CA TRP A 62 4.07 0.23 -22.35
C TRP A 62 2.56 0.22 -22.60
N CYS A 63 1.76 0.51 -21.58
CA CYS A 63 0.31 0.66 -21.67
C CYS A 63 -0.09 2.07 -21.20
N GLU A 64 -1.21 2.60 -21.68
CA GLU A 64 -1.74 3.88 -21.22
C GLU A 64 -1.91 3.86 -19.69
N GLU A 65 -1.58 4.95 -19.01
CA GLU A 65 -1.48 4.95 -17.55
C GLU A 65 -2.86 4.97 -16.88
N ASP A 66 -3.75 5.82 -17.38
CA ASP A 66 -5.06 6.12 -16.82
C ASP A 66 -6.05 4.95 -16.90
N VAL A 67 -5.88 4.08 -17.90
CA VAL A 67 -6.63 2.81 -18.02
C VAL A 67 -6.21 1.77 -16.98
N GLN A 68 -5.02 1.91 -16.40
CA GLN A 68 -4.49 1.00 -15.38
C GLN A 68 -4.78 1.49 -13.95
N TRP A 69 -5.17 2.76 -13.80
CA TRP A 69 -5.37 3.37 -12.50
C TRP A 69 -6.50 2.71 -11.70
N VAL A 70 -6.32 2.57 -10.39
CA VAL A 70 -7.32 2.00 -9.46
C VAL A 70 -7.41 2.91 -8.24
N PHE A 71 -8.58 3.49 -8.01
CA PHE A 71 -8.84 4.40 -6.90
C PHE A 71 -9.64 3.74 -5.78
N VAL A 72 -9.61 4.40 -4.62
CA VAL A 72 -10.51 4.08 -3.52
C VAL A 72 -11.93 4.35 -3.99
N SER A 73 -12.83 3.41 -3.74
CA SER A 73 -14.24 3.46 -4.15
C SER A 73 -15.17 3.66 -2.95
N SER A 74 -14.78 3.24 -1.76
CA SER A 74 -15.56 3.45 -0.53
C SER A 74 -14.69 3.44 0.71
N MET A 75 -15.12 4.18 1.73
CA MET A 75 -14.54 4.16 3.07
C MET A 75 -15.67 4.11 4.11
N GLN A 76 -15.47 3.35 5.19
CA GLN A 76 -16.39 3.31 6.32
C GLN A 76 -15.67 2.91 7.61
N ILE A 77 -16.21 3.30 8.77
CA ILE A 77 -15.76 2.77 10.05
C ILE A 77 -16.47 1.46 10.31
N GLN A 78 -15.71 0.41 10.60
CA GLN A 78 -16.23 -0.89 11.01
C GLN A 78 -15.32 -1.47 12.09
N ASP A 79 -15.90 -1.90 13.21
CA ASP A 79 -15.18 -2.55 14.32
C ASP A 79 -13.96 -1.77 14.84
N GLY A 80 -14.06 -0.43 14.85
CA GLY A 80 -12.98 0.46 15.29
C GLY A 80 -11.80 0.56 14.31
N LYS A 81 -12.00 0.13 13.06
CA LYS A 81 -11.05 0.24 11.95
C LYS A 81 -11.66 1.05 10.81
N LEU A 82 -10.81 1.63 9.99
CA LEU A 82 -11.23 2.22 8.72
C LEU A 82 -11.16 1.13 7.65
N LEU A 83 -12.33 0.69 7.19
CA LEU A 83 -12.45 -0.22 6.07
C LEU A 83 -12.40 0.60 4.77
N VAL A 84 -11.45 0.27 3.90
CA VAL A 84 -11.21 0.92 2.61
C VAL A 84 -11.43 -0.12 1.51
N ARG A 85 -12.20 0.24 0.48
CA ARG A 85 -12.38 -0.58 -0.71
C ARG A 85 -11.88 0.14 -1.94
N ASN A 86 -11.32 -0.59 -2.90
CA ASN A 86 -10.94 -0.02 -4.19
C ASN A 86 -11.91 -0.39 -5.31
N GLU A 87 -11.71 0.17 -6.50
CA GLU A 87 -12.55 -0.10 -7.68
C GLU A 87 -12.51 -1.56 -8.16
N LYS A 88 -11.48 -2.33 -7.75
CA LYS A 88 -11.39 -3.78 -8.00
C LYS A 88 -12.15 -4.63 -6.97
N GLY A 89 -12.73 -4.00 -5.94
CA GLY A 89 -13.48 -4.68 -4.88
C GLY A 89 -12.60 -5.27 -3.77
N GLU A 90 -11.29 -5.02 -3.81
CA GLU A 90 -10.36 -5.41 -2.74
C GLU A 90 -10.60 -4.55 -1.51
N SER A 91 -10.53 -5.17 -0.33
CA SER A 91 -10.81 -4.55 0.96
C SER A 91 -9.57 -4.52 1.84
N PHE A 92 -9.36 -3.41 2.53
CA PHE A 92 -8.21 -3.15 3.39
C PHE A 92 -8.67 -2.53 4.69
N GLU A 93 -8.07 -2.95 5.80
CA GLU A 93 -8.37 -2.41 7.12
C GLU A 93 -7.21 -1.56 7.61
N LEU A 94 -7.52 -0.33 8.03
CA LEU A 94 -6.54 0.58 8.60
C LEU A 94 -6.81 0.84 10.07
N ASP A 95 -5.72 0.95 10.82
CA ASP A 95 -5.76 1.50 12.17
C ASP A 95 -6.05 3.01 12.16
N LEU A 96 -7.12 3.43 12.83
CA LEU A 96 -7.61 4.81 12.82
C LEU A 96 -6.60 5.84 13.35
N LYS A 97 -5.74 5.43 14.28
CA LYS A 97 -4.77 6.32 14.93
C LYS A 97 -3.48 6.42 14.13
N THR A 98 -3.04 5.32 13.53
CA THR A 98 -1.71 5.23 12.92
C THR A 98 -1.70 5.15 11.40
N GLY A 99 -2.86 4.94 10.76
CA GLY A 99 -2.97 4.73 9.31
C GLY A 99 -2.42 3.39 8.81
N ARG A 100 -1.92 2.54 9.71
CA ARG A 100 -1.30 1.25 9.34
C ARG A 100 -2.33 0.29 8.78
N VAL A 101 -2.03 -0.27 7.62
CA VAL A 101 -2.82 -1.33 6.98
C VAL A 101 -2.56 -2.66 7.71
N ALA A 102 -3.63 -3.38 8.02
CA ALA A 102 -3.55 -4.70 8.63
C ALA A 102 -2.73 -5.67 7.75
N GLY A 103 -1.79 -6.39 8.36
CA GLY A 103 -0.94 -7.36 7.67
C GLY A 103 0.24 -6.76 6.89
N GLN A 104 0.38 -5.44 6.81
CA GLN A 104 1.52 -4.82 6.13
C GLN A 104 2.77 -4.83 7.02
N ILE A 105 3.79 -5.57 6.58
CA ILE A 105 5.11 -5.58 7.21
C ILE A 105 5.97 -4.52 6.52
N PRO A 106 6.63 -3.61 7.27
CA PRO A 106 7.50 -2.63 6.64
C PRO A 106 8.71 -3.32 6.00
N TRP A 107 9.10 -2.88 4.80
CA TRP A 107 10.21 -3.46 4.04
C TRP A 107 11.54 -3.47 4.83
N PHE A 108 11.76 -2.50 5.73
CA PHE A 108 12.95 -2.47 6.56
C PHE A 108 13.02 -3.64 7.55
N ALA A 109 11.88 -4.19 8.00
CA ALA A 109 11.88 -5.37 8.86
C ALA A 109 12.42 -6.59 8.11
N LEU A 110 12.12 -6.71 6.81
CA LEU A 110 12.71 -7.75 5.95
C LEU A 110 14.21 -7.52 5.74
N ALA A 111 14.62 -6.26 5.53
CA ALA A 111 16.04 -5.90 5.36
C ALA A 111 16.87 -6.20 6.63
N ILE A 112 16.34 -5.90 7.82
CA ILE A 112 16.98 -6.24 9.10
C ILE A 112 17.11 -7.75 9.27
N GLY A 113 16.05 -8.50 8.97
CA GLY A 113 16.08 -9.97 9.02
C GLY A 113 17.16 -10.56 8.10
N ALA A 114 17.25 -10.05 6.87
CA ALA A 114 18.29 -10.46 5.92
C ALA A 114 19.70 -10.13 6.42
N LEU A 115 19.91 -8.92 6.98
CA LEU A 115 21.19 -8.51 7.54
C LEU A 115 21.62 -9.43 8.69
N VAL A 116 20.71 -9.75 9.62
CA VAL A 116 20.98 -10.67 10.74
C VAL A 116 21.37 -12.06 10.23
N ALA A 117 20.66 -12.58 9.22
CA ALA A 117 20.99 -13.86 8.61
C ALA A 117 22.39 -13.86 7.96
N VAL A 118 22.75 -12.79 7.25
CA VAL A 118 24.08 -12.62 6.65
C VAL A 118 25.17 -12.58 7.72
N VAL A 119 24.98 -11.81 8.79
CA VAL A 119 25.96 -11.76 9.89
C VAL A 119 26.09 -13.11 10.58
N ALA A 120 24.99 -13.80 10.86
CA ALA A 120 25.01 -15.13 11.45
C ALA A 120 25.73 -16.15 10.56
N PHE A 121 25.52 -16.07 9.25
CA PHE A 121 26.20 -16.91 8.25
C PHE A 121 27.72 -16.65 8.22
N ILE A 122 28.15 -15.39 8.25
CA ILE A 122 29.58 -15.03 8.34
C ILE A 122 30.20 -15.56 9.65
N VAL A 123 29.51 -15.40 10.78
CA VAL A 123 29.98 -15.92 12.08
C VAL A 123 30.09 -17.45 12.05
N TRP A 124 29.14 -18.14 11.43
CA TRP A 124 29.15 -19.60 11.29
C TRP A 124 30.34 -20.07 10.44
N ILE A 125 30.60 -19.45 9.28
CA ILE A 125 31.78 -19.75 8.45
C ILE A 125 33.06 -19.57 9.26
N ARG A 126 33.20 -18.44 9.99
CA ARG A 126 34.40 -18.16 10.78
C ARG A 126 34.60 -19.13 11.95
N LYS A 127 33.51 -19.62 12.55
CA LYS A 127 33.59 -20.68 13.58
C LYS A 127 34.02 -22.01 12.98
N GLY A 128 33.50 -22.40 11.81
CA GLY A 128 33.88 -23.63 11.12
C GLY A 128 35.38 -23.69 10.82
N GLN A 129 35.97 -22.59 10.33
CA GLN A 129 37.41 -22.52 10.02
C GLN A 129 38.33 -22.53 11.25
N ARG A 130 37.82 -22.24 12.45
CA ARG A 130 38.63 -22.19 13.68
C ARG A 130 38.83 -23.57 14.32
N ILE A 131 38.04 -24.56 13.91
CA ILE A 131 38.09 -25.93 14.47
C ILE A 131 39.11 -26.79 13.70
N GLU A 132 39.50 -26.39 12.48
CA GLU A 132 40.40 -27.16 11.61
C GLU A 132 41.90 -26.83 11.75
N THR A 133 42.30 -25.87 12.59
CA THR A 133 43.73 -25.63 12.89
C THR A 133 44.19 -26.50 14.07
N PRO A 134 45.01 -27.55 13.85
CA PRO A 134 45.61 -28.30 14.95
C PRO A 134 46.75 -27.49 15.57
N SER A 135 46.89 -27.57 16.89
CA SER A 135 48.07 -27.07 17.60
C SER A 135 49.31 -27.79 17.08
N ALA A 136 50.26 -27.04 16.53
CA ALA A 136 51.65 -27.48 16.37
C ALA A 136 52.40 -27.32 17.70
#